data_AF-A0A8C0QKY1-F1
#
_entry.id   AF-A0A8C0QKY1-F1
#
_cell.length_a   1.000
_cell.length_b   1.000
_cell.length_c   1.000
_cell.angle_alpha   90.00
_cell.angle_beta   90.00
_cell.angle_gamma   90.00
#
_symmetry.space_group_name_H-M   'P 1'
#
loop_
_entity.id
_entity.type
_entity.pdbx_description
1 polymer ?
#
loop_
_entity_poly.entity_id
_entity_poly.type
_entity_poly.pdbx_seq_one_letter_code
_entity_poly.pdbx_strand_id
1 'polypeptide(L)'
;MDKIRTPSLFPQRKKQKGMHPPISLSSCEVKFNELVIFIMERKMGATRRTFLMELARRKGFRVENDDSVTHIVAENNSCAEVLEWLRGHKMRDSSRFELLDISWFTACMEAGKPVDSEKKHRLMEIIEEGESSRAKDVLTDERYQSFKLFISVFGVGLKTSEKWYRMGFRTLEEVKADKTLKLSRMQKAGFLYYEDLLSRVSKAEADAVSLIVKNAVRTFLPNALVTITGGFRR
;
A
#
# COMPACT_ATOMS: atom_id res chain seq x y z
N MET A 1 -41.28 -12.90 -35.20
CA MET A 1 -41.33 -11.62 -34.47
C MET A 1 -41.03 -11.95 -33.03
N ASP A 2 -39.76 -11.85 -32.61
CA ASP A 2 -39.36 -12.09 -31.22
C ASP A 2 -38.41 -10.97 -30.80
N LYS A 3 -38.90 -10.08 -29.95
CA LYS A 3 -38.17 -8.91 -29.44
C LYS A 3 -37.25 -9.36 -28.31
N ILE A 4 -35.95 -9.41 -28.58
CA ILE A 4 -34.91 -9.61 -27.56
C ILE A 4 -34.86 -8.37 -26.65
N ARG A 5 -35.11 -8.57 -25.37
CA ARG A 5 -35.08 -7.54 -24.32
C ARG A 5 -33.64 -7.33 -23.86
N THR A 6 -33.05 -6.18 -24.18
CA THR A 6 -31.72 -5.77 -23.71
C THR A 6 -31.82 -5.24 -22.27
N PRO A 7 -31.03 -5.72 -21.29
CA PRO A 7 -31.00 -5.12 -19.96
C PRO A 7 -30.12 -3.88 -19.97
N SER A 8 -30.73 -2.73 -19.67
CA SER A 8 -30.05 -1.44 -19.52
C SER A 8 -29.14 -1.44 -18.28
N LEU A 9 -27.83 -1.34 -18.49
CA LEU A 9 -26.83 -1.13 -17.43
C LEU A 9 -26.75 0.37 -17.09
N PHE A 10 -27.60 0.82 -16.17
CA PHE A 10 -27.40 2.12 -15.53
C PHE A 10 -26.49 1.95 -14.30
N PRO A 11 -25.49 2.84 -14.08
CA PRO A 11 -24.68 2.81 -12.87
C PRO A 11 -25.54 3.14 -11.65
N GLN A 12 -25.73 2.18 -10.74
CA GLN A 12 -26.38 2.44 -9.46
C GLN A 12 -25.47 3.30 -8.58
N ARG A 13 -25.94 4.51 -8.26
CA ARG A 13 -25.31 5.36 -7.24
C ARG A 13 -25.19 4.59 -5.92
N LYS A 14 -23.97 4.49 -5.41
CA LYS A 14 -23.65 3.95 -4.08
C LYS A 14 -24.45 4.77 -3.05
N LYS A 15 -25.34 4.13 -2.29
CA LYS A 15 -26.07 4.77 -1.18
C LYS A 15 -25.06 5.45 -0.26
N GLN A 16 -25.21 6.76 -0.06
CA GLN A 16 -24.51 7.48 0.99
C GLN A 16 -24.91 6.86 2.33
N LYS A 17 -23.92 6.32 3.04
CA LYS A 17 -24.09 5.86 4.42
C LYS A 17 -24.29 7.13 5.26
N GLY A 18 -25.38 7.17 6.02
CA GLY A 18 -25.81 8.34 6.78
C GLY A 18 -24.67 8.97 7.58
N MET A 19 -24.52 10.29 7.40
CA MET A 19 -23.66 11.11 8.22
C MET A 19 -24.34 11.19 9.59
N HIS A 20 -23.73 10.59 10.61
CA HIS A 20 -24.15 10.86 11.98
C HIS A 20 -23.94 12.37 12.26
N PRO A 21 -24.85 13.03 12.99
CA PRO A 21 -24.64 14.42 13.38
C PRO A 21 -23.33 14.54 14.16
N PRO A 22 -22.66 15.70 14.14
CA PRO A 22 -21.50 15.93 14.99
C PRO A 22 -21.98 15.85 16.43
N ILE A 23 -21.59 14.78 17.12
CA ILE A 23 -21.83 14.63 18.56
C ILE A 23 -20.99 15.71 19.23
N SER A 24 -21.65 16.49 20.09
CA SER A 24 -21.04 17.57 20.86
C SER A 24 -19.76 17.11 21.56
N LEU A 25 -18.67 17.88 21.38
CA LEU A 25 -17.34 17.72 22.00
C LEU A 25 -17.33 17.98 23.52
N SER A 26 -18.39 17.58 24.23
CA SER A 26 -18.50 17.74 25.67
C SER A 26 -17.84 16.55 26.38
N SER A 27 -16.66 16.84 26.93
CA SER A 27 -15.83 16.07 27.87
C SER A 27 -15.33 14.68 27.42
N CYS A 28 -14.39 14.64 26.46
CA CYS A 28 -13.42 13.55 26.46
C CYS A 28 -12.45 13.78 27.62
N GLU A 29 -12.56 12.98 28.68
CA GLU A 29 -11.62 12.99 29.79
C GLU A 29 -10.25 12.50 29.31
N VAL A 30 -9.22 13.32 29.48
CA VAL A 30 -7.84 12.94 29.16
C VAL A 30 -7.36 12.00 30.26
N LYS A 31 -7.06 10.75 29.88
CA LYS A 31 -6.61 9.69 30.79
C LYS A 31 -5.08 9.59 30.84
N PHE A 32 -4.39 10.06 29.81
CA PHE A 32 -2.95 9.90 29.64
C PHE A 32 -2.28 11.27 29.45
N ASN A 33 -2.02 11.97 30.56
CA ASN A 33 -1.49 13.34 30.54
C ASN A 33 0.00 13.45 30.16
N GLU A 34 0.78 12.42 30.48
CA GLU A 34 2.22 12.35 30.18
C GLU A 34 2.51 12.16 28.69
N LEU A 35 1.50 11.75 27.91
CA LEU A 35 1.65 11.41 26.50
C LEU A 35 0.85 12.38 25.64
N VAL A 36 1.58 13.23 24.90
CA VAL A 36 1.00 14.23 23.98
C VAL A 36 1.36 13.84 22.55
N ILE A 37 0.34 13.39 21.80
CA ILE A 37 0.49 12.92 20.42
C ILE A 37 0.31 14.08 19.45
N PHE A 38 1.26 14.23 18.53
CA PHE A 38 1.06 14.96 17.29
C PHE A 38 0.91 13.98 16.13
N ILE A 39 -0.17 14.10 15.36
CA ILE A 39 -0.39 13.28 14.15
C ILE A 39 -0.07 14.13 12.92
N MET A 40 0.96 13.72 12.18
CA MET A 40 1.41 14.40 10.98
C MET A 40 0.45 14.17 9.81
N GLU A 41 0.17 15.22 9.03
CA GLU A 41 -0.76 15.13 7.88
C GLU A 41 -0.10 14.65 6.57
N ARG A 42 1.22 14.84 6.45
CA ARG A 42 1.97 14.62 5.20
C ARG A 42 1.74 13.19 4.69
N LYS A 43 1.23 13.04 3.46
CA LYS A 43 0.87 11.76 2.79
C LYS A 43 -0.33 10.98 3.37
N MET A 44 -0.93 11.44 4.47
CA MET A 44 -2.12 10.84 5.09
C MET A 44 -3.43 11.51 4.64
N GLY A 45 -3.42 12.85 4.50
CA GLY A 45 -4.58 13.67 4.13
C GLY A 45 -5.48 14.08 5.32
N ALA A 46 -6.06 15.28 5.24
CA ALA A 46 -6.78 15.94 6.35
C ALA A 46 -7.94 15.14 6.96
N THR A 47 -8.72 14.44 6.13
CA THR A 47 -9.86 13.61 6.61
C THR A 47 -9.38 12.48 7.52
N ARG A 48 -8.33 11.77 7.10
CA ARG A 48 -7.77 10.64 7.87
C ARG A 48 -7.12 11.13 9.15
N ARG A 49 -6.37 12.23 9.08
CA ARG A 49 -5.79 12.88 10.26
C ARG A 49 -6.87 13.24 11.29
N THR A 50 -7.93 13.92 10.86
CA THR A 50 -9.04 14.32 11.76
C THR A 50 -9.68 13.12 12.45
N PHE A 51 -9.95 12.05 11.69
CA PHE A 51 -10.49 10.81 12.24
C PHE A 51 -9.58 10.19 13.30
N LEU A 52 -8.27 10.13 13.06
CA LEU A 52 -7.32 9.58 14.01
C LEU A 52 -7.21 10.44 15.27
N MET A 53 -7.20 11.77 15.13
CA MET A 53 -7.19 12.69 16.27
C MET A 53 -8.44 12.50 17.14
N GLU A 54 -9.62 12.39 16.52
CA GLU A 54 -10.88 12.14 17.24
C GLU A 54 -10.89 10.76 17.92
N LEU A 55 -10.40 9.73 17.23
CA LEU A 55 -10.28 8.38 17.77
C LEU A 55 -9.40 8.35 19.03
N ALA A 56 -8.25 9.03 18.99
CA ALA A 56 -7.33 9.15 20.12
C ALA A 56 -7.96 9.87 21.30
N ARG A 57 -8.59 11.03 21.06
CA ARG A 57 -9.29 11.79 22.11
C ARG A 57 -10.40 10.98 22.77
N ARG A 58 -11.19 10.26 21.97
CA ARG A 58 -12.24 9.36 22.48
C ARG A 58 -11.68 8.21 23.32
N LYS A 59 -10.44 7.79 23.06
CA LYS A 59 -9.71 6.78 23.84
C LYS A 59 -8.98 7.38 25.05
N GLY A 60 -9.06 8.69 25.29
CA GLY A 60 -8.48 9.39 26.43
C GLY A 60 -7.04 9.86 26.22
N PHE A 61 -6.53 9.86 24.99
CA PHE A 61 -5.20 10.38 24.66
C PHE A 61 -5.26 11.89 24.42
N ARG A 62 -4.18 12.58 24.83
CA ARG A 62 -3.99 14.00 24.54
C ARG A 62 -3.39 14.17 23.14
N VAL A 63 -3.99 15.04 22.33
CA VAL A 63 -3.57 15.27 20.94
C VAL A 63 -3.49 16.77 20.67
N GLU A 64 -2.26 17.27 20.51
CA GLU A 64 -1.92 18.69 20.39
C GLU A 64 -0.97 18.96 19.21
N ASN A 65 -0.82 20.23 18.84
CA ASN A 65 0.11 20.69 17.79
C ASN A 65 1.09 21.76 18.31
N ASP A 66 1.29 21.85 19.62
CA ASP A 66 2.12 22.86 20.27
C ASP A 66 3.43 22.27 20.84
N ASP A 67 4.19 23.07 21.58
CA ASP A 67 5.48 22.67 22.17
C ASP A 67 5.34 21.64 23.33
N SER A 68 4.12 21.20 23.67
CA SER A 68 3.89 20.15 24.68
C SER A 68 3.94 18.74 24.10
N VAL A 69 4.04 18.60 22.77
CA VAL A 69 4.14 17.31 22.07
C VAL A 69 5.32 16.48 22.58
N THR A 70 5.09 15.20 22.80
CA THR A 70 6.13 14.23 23.18
C THR A 70 6.33 13.16 22.10
N HIS A 71 5.27 12.80 21.37
CA HIS A 71 5.28 11.74 20.36
C HIS A 71 4.77 12.27 19.02
N ILE A 72 5.55 12.11 17.96
CA ILE A 72 5.16 12.47 16.59
C ILE A 72 4.84 11.18 15.84
N VAL A 73 3.58 11.04 15.44
CA VAL A 73 3.09 9.91 14.66
C VAL A 73 2.98 10.31 13.20
N ALA A 74 3.66 9.56 12.32
CA ALA A 74 3.62 9.77 10.87
C ALA A 74 3.16 8.50 10.15
N GLU A 75 2.58 8.65 8.97
CA GLU A 75 2.11 7.54 8.15
C GLU A 75 2.74 7.62 6.76
N ASN A 76 3.40 6.54 6.35
CA ASN A 76 4.09 6.47 5.06
C ASN A 76 5.16 7.57 4.88
N ASN A 77 5.75 8.04 5.99
CA ASN A 77 6.85 8.98 5.99
C ASN A 77 8.13 8.28 6.45
N SER A 78 9.27 8.60 5.80
CA SER A 78 10.57 8.23 6.36
C SER A 78 10.96 9.20 7.47
N CYS A 79 11.84 8.77 8.38
CA CYS A 79 12.35 9.66 9.42
C CYS A 79 13.01 10.93 8.82
N ALA A 80 13.73 10.79 7.70
CA ALA A 80 14.33 11.94 7.01
C ALA A 80 13.28 12.97 6.55
N GLU A 81 12.14 12.51 6.00
CA GLU A 81 11.05 13.39 5.59
C GLU A 81 10.38 14.10 6.77
N VAL A 82 10.25 13.41 7.91
CA VAL A 82 9.69 13.98 9.14
C VAL A 82 10.64 15.02 9.71
N LEU A 83 11.94 14.73 9.80
CA LEU A 83 12.96 15.66 10.28
C LEU A 83 13.08 16.89 9.38
N GLU A 84 13.06 16.71 8.06
CA GLU A 84 13.04 17.82 7.09
C GLU A 84 11.81 18.72 7.31
N TRP A 85 10.64 18.13 7.51
CA TRP A 85 9.42 18.88 7.76
C TRP A 85 9.47 19.65 9.08
N LEU A 86 10.02 19.04 10.15
CA LEU A 86 10.20 19.68 11.46
C LEU A 86 11.14 20.88 11.39
N ARG A 87 12.25 20.76 10.64
CA ARG A 87 13.18 21.88 10.39
C ARG A 87 12.49 23.08 9.75
N GLY A 88 11.48 22.86 8.92
CA GLY A 88 10.67 23.92 8.30
C GLY A 88 9.67 24.61 9.25
N HIS A 89 9.31 24.01 10.39
CA HIS A 89 8.16 24.42 11.21
C HIS A 89 8.50 25.03 12.59
N LYS A 90 9.67 25.65 12.79
CA LYS A 90 10.07 26.28 14.08
C LYS A 90 10.10 25.35 15.31
N MET A 91 9.94 24.03 15.16
CA MET A 91 10.19 23.09 16.25
C MET A 91 11.70 22.82 16.32
N ARG A 92 12.37 23.48 17.27
CA ARG A 92 13.84 23.64 17.26
C ARG A 92 14.63 22.44 17.79
N ASP A 93 13.97 21.44 18.38
CA ASP A 93 14.67 20.30 18.95
C ASP A 93 14.03 18.97 18.55
N SER A 94 14.61 18.34 17.52
CA SER A 94 14.25 16.98 17.08
C SER A 94 14.61 15.89 18.09
N SER A 95 15.48 16.17 19.07
CA SER A 95 15.89 15.18 20.08
C SER A 95 14.86 15.04 21.21
N ARG A 96 13.89 15.96 21.28
CA ARG A 96 12.84 15.98 22.31
C ARG A 96 11.66 15.06 22.01
N PHE A 97 11.48 14.66 20.75
CA PHE A 97 10.28 13.93 20.32
C PHE A 97 10.60 12.49 19.95
N GLU A 98 9.70 11.58 20.31
CA GLU A 98 9.75 10.23 19.77
C GLU A 98 9.08 10.19 18.38
N LEU A 99 9.84 9.80 17.36
CA LEU A 99 9.35 9.70 15.97
C LEU A 99 8.82 8.29 15.68
N LEU A 100 7.50 8.18 15.57
CA LEU A 100 6.80 6.90 15.51
C LEU A 100 6.00 6.74 14.21
N ASP A 101 5.98 5.51 13.72
CA ASP A 101 5.11 5.09 12.64
C ASP A 101 3.66 4.92 13.15
N ILE A 102 2.69 5.09 12.24
CA ILE A 102 1.25 4.95 12.51
C ILE A 102 0.88 3.62 13.18
N SER A 103 1.66 2.57 12.94
CA SER A 103 1.50 1.28 13.62
C SER A 103 1.50 1.35 15.15
N TRP A 104 2.34 2.19 15.76
CA TRP A 104 2.35 2.38 17.21
C TRP A 104 1.03 2.98 17.69
N PHE A 105 0.57 4.00 16.96
CA PHE A 105 -0.73 4.61 17.23
C PHE A 105 -1.85 3.58 17.11
N THR A 106 -1.84 2.72 16.09
CA THR A 106 -2.86 1.67 15.96
C THR A 106 -2.82 0.66 17.11
N ALA A 107 -1.62 0.26 17.57
CA ALA A 107 -1.47 -0.64 18.70
C ALA A 107 -2.01 -0.01 20.00
N CYS A 108 -1.73 1.28 20.24
CA CYS A 108 -2.32 2.04 21.35
C CYS A 108 -3.85 2.07 21.29
N MET A 109 -4.43 2.29 20.11
CA MET A 109 -5.89 2.35 19.95
C MET A 109 -6.56 0.98 20.17
N GLU A 110 -5.91 -0.09 19.73
CA GLU A 110 -6.34 -1.48 19.90
C GLU A 110 -6.27 -1.90 21.38
N ALA A 111 -5.15 -1.63 22.05
CA ALA A 111 -4.97 -1.87 23.48
C ALA A 111 -5.81 -0.95 24.37
N GLY A 112 -6.23 0.22 23.85
CA GLY A 112 -6.96 1.24 24.60
C GLY A 112 -6.12 2.00 25.63
N LYS A 113 -4.79 1.87 25.57
CA LYS A 113 -3.81 2.49 26.46
C LYS A 113 -2.48 2.69 25.72
N PRO A 114 -1.59 3.58 26.18
CA PRO A 114 -0.23 3.66 25.67
C PRO A 114 0.47 2.29 25.73
N VAL A 115 1.13 1.92 24.64
CA VAL A 115 2.01 0.74 24.57
C VAL A 115 3.46 1.19 24.45
N ASP A 116 4.38 0.37 24.95
CA ASP A 116 5.81 0.67 24.86
C ASP A 116 6.26 0.72 23.39
N SER A 117 7.10 1.70 23.07
CA SER A 117 7.62 1.92 21.73
C SER A 117 8.74 0.93 21.40
N GLU A 118 8.35 -0.24 20.89
CA GLU A 118 9.29 -1.21 20.32
C GLU A 118 10.08 -0.64 19.11
N LYS A 119 11.25 -1.21 18.79
CA LYS A 119 12.08 -0.80 17.63
C LYS A 119 11.28 -0.69 16.33
N LYS A 120 10.39 -1.67 16.07
CA LYS A 120 9.53 -1.72 14.89
C LYS A 120 8.67 -0.45 14.73
N HIS A 121 8.31 0.20 15.82
CA HIS A 121 7.46 1.39 15.84
C HIS A 121 8.21 2.67 15.50
N ARG A 122 9.54 2.70 15.64
CA ARG A 122 10.33 3.92 15.50
C ARG A 122 10.76 4.15 14.07
N LEU A 123 10.53 5.36 13.57
CA LEU A 123 10.95 5.75 12.22
C LEU A 123 12.47 5.84 12.07
N MET A 124 13.19 6.08 13.17
CA MET A 124 14.66 6.19 13.18
C MET A 124 15.37 4.87 12.84
N GLU A 125 14.70 3.72 12.96
CA GLU A 125 15.30 2.40 12.70
C GLU A 125 16.03 2.35 11.35
N ILE A 126 15.42 2.88 10.28
CA ILE A 126 16.02 2.85 8.94
C ILE A 126 17.26 3.76 8.85
N ILE A 127 17.32 4.84 9.62
CA ILE A 127 18.48 5.75 9.63
C ILE A 127 19.63 5.11 10.42
N GLU A 128 19.33 4.46 11.54
CA GLU A 128 20.33 3.84 12.43
C GLU A 128 20.88 2.54 11.84
N GLU A 129 20.01 1.67 11.31
CA GLU A 129 20.36 0.32 10.85
C GLU A 129 20.47 0.22 9.32
N GLY A 130 20.14 1.28 8.59
CA GLY A 130 20.10 1.29 7.12
C GLY A 130 18.96 0.48 6.49
N GLU A 131 18.23 -0.32 7.28
CA GLU A 131 17.23 -1.27 6.82
C GLU A 131 16.03 -1.32 7.79
N SER A 132 14.85 -1.67 7.29
CA SER A 132 13.65 -1.83 8.14
C SER A 132 13.51 -3.28 8.60
N SER A 133 13.37 -3.52 9.91
CA SER A 133 13.11 -4.86 10.45
C SER A 133 11.80 -5.43 9.91
N ARG A 134 10.75 -4.61 9.82
CA ARG A 134 9.46 -5.02 9.24
C ARG A 134 9.57 -5.45 7.79
N ALA A 135 10.37 -4.72 7.00
CA ALA A 135 10.59 -5.10 5.61
C ALA A 135 11.32 -6.45 5.55
N LYS A 136 12.30 -6.70 6.43
CA LYS A 136 12.97 -8.00 6.55
C LYS A 136 11.99 -9.11 6.91
N ASP A 137 11.16 -8.91 7.92
CA ASP A 137 10.17 -9.89 8.36
C ASP A 137 9.19 -10.26 7.24
N VAL A 138 8.72 -9.27 6.47
CA VAL A 138 7.87 -9.52 5.30
C VAL A 138 8.63 -10.26 4.19
N LEU A 139 9.91 -9.91 3.97
CA LEU A 139 10.74 -10.57 2.96
C LEU A 139 11.11 -12.01 3.33
N THR A 140 11.15 -12.36 4.62
CA THR A 140 11.41 -13.71 5.13
C THR A 140 10.14 -14.54 5.34
N ASP A 141 8.96 -13.92 5.38
CA ASP A 141 7.67 -14.61 5.48
C ASP A 141 7.43 -15.56 4.28
N GLU A 142 7.26 -16.85 4.59
CA GLU A 142 7.09 -17.92 3.58
C GLU A 142 5.87 -17.67 2.68
N ARG A 143 4.79 -17.15 3.26
CA ARG A 143 3.56 -16.85 2.53
C ARG A 143 3.82 -15.73 1.52
N TYR A 144 4.47 -14.65 1.92
CA TYR A 144 4.84 -13.55 1.04
C TYR A 144 5.78 -14.02 -0.07
N GLN A 145 6.82 -14.82 0.24
CA GLN A 145 7.75 -15.36 -0.74
C GLN A 145 7.04 -16.22 -1.79
N SER A 146 6.22 -17.17 -1.34
CA SER A 146 5.42 -18.03 -2.22
C SER A 146 4.47 -17.22 -3.08
N PHE A 147 3.81 -16.22 -2.48
CA PHE A 147 2.86 -15.39 -3.21
C PHE A 147 3.54 -14.56 -4.30
N LYS A 148 4.66 -13.93 -3.95
CA LYS A 148 5.48 -13.14 -4.87
C LYS A 148 5.99 -14.00 -6.03
N LEU A 149 6.42 -15.23 -5.74
CA LEU A 149 6.87 -16.20 -6.75
C LEU A 149 5.72 -16.68 -7.64
N PHE A 150 4.54 -16.94 -7.10
CA PHE A 150 3.41 -17.39 -7.93
C PHE A 150 2.90 -16.27 -8.81
N ILE A 151 2.78 -15.05 -8.28
CA ILE A 151 2.26 -13.88 -9.00
C ILE A 151 3.21 -13.39 -10.10
N SER A 152 4.51 -13.72 -10.02
CA SER A 152 5.44 -13.40 -11.11
C SER A 152 5.09 -14.15 -12.41
N VAL A 153 4.33 -15.25 -12.35
CA VAL A 153 3.87 -15.97 -13.54
C VAL A 153 2.70 -15.22 -14.18
N PHE A 154 2.84 -14.88 -15.46
CA PHE A 154 1.76 -14.24 -16.22
C PHE A 154 0.48 -15.07 -16.18
N GLY A 155 -0.61 -14.43 -15.75
CA GLY A 155 -1.91 -15.07 -15.57
C GLY A 155 -2.18 -15.67 -14.19
N VAL A 156 -1.27 -15.47 -13.23
CA VAL A 156 -1.48 -15.80 -11.82
C VAL A 156 -1.72 -14.53 -11.03
N GLY A 157 -2.86 -14.46 -10.34
CA GLY A 157 -3.19 -13.36 -9.42
C GLY A 157 -3.34 -13.88 -7.99
N LEU A 158 -3.64 -12.98 -7.06
CA LEU A 158 -3.75 -13.27 -5.62
C LEU A 158 -4.63 -14.49 -5.30
N LYS A 159 -5.78 -14.64 -5.98
CA LYS A 159 -6.70 -15.78 -5.75
C LYS A 159 -6.07 -17.12 -6.14
N THR A 160 -5.40 -17.19 -7.27
CA THR A 160 -4.73 -18.41 -7.75
C THR A 160 -3.53 -18.72 -6.87
N SER A 161 -2.74 -17.69 -6.53
CA SER A 161 -1.59 -17.78 -5.64
C SER A 161 -2.00 -18.30 -4.25
N GLU A 162 -3.07 -17.76 -3.66
CA GLU A 162 -3.62 -18.25 -2.40
C GLU A 162 -4.10 -19.70 -2.49
N LYS A 163 -4.77 -20.07 -3.59
CA LYS A 163 -5.17 -21.46 -3.82
C LYS A 163 -3.95 -22.39 -3.83
N TRP A 164 -2.92 -22.07 -4.60
CA TRP A 164 -1.70 -22.89 -4.69
C TRP A 164 -0.99 -23.01 -3.34
N TYR A 165 -0.88 -21.92 -2.60
CA TYR A 165 -0.29 -21.95 -1.27
C TYR A 165 -1.07 -22.85 -0.30
N ARG A 166 -2.41 -22.81 -0.33
CA ARG A 166 -3.29 -23.71 0.47
C ARG A 166 -3.21 -25.16 0.03
N MET A 167 -2.87 -25.43 -1.23
CA MET A 167 -2.57 -26.78 -1.73
C MET A 167 -1.20 -27.29 -1.26
N GLY A 168 -0.43 -26.48 -0.54
CA GLY A 168 0.89 -26.84 -0.03
C GLY A 168 2.04 -26.44 -0.95
N PHE A 169 1.76 -25.85 -2.12
CA PHE A 169 2.82 -25.43 -3.03
C PHE A 169 3.59 -24.24 -2.47
N ARG A 170 4.91 -24.25 -2.68
CA ARG A 170 5.88 -23.18 -2.38
C ARG A 170 6.71 -22.81 -3.60
N THR A 171 6.87 -23.71 -4.56
CA THR A 171 7.72 -23.52 -5.75
C THR A 171 6.93 -23.62 -7.07
N LEU A 172 7.48 -23.09 -8.16
CA LEU A 172 6.85 -23.19 -9.48
C LEU A 172 6.98 -24.59 -10.06
N GLU A 173 8.01 -25.32 -9.65
CA GLU A 173 8.31 -26.70 -10.02
C GLU A 173 7.22 -27.64 -9.51
N GLU A 174 6.80 -27.46 -8.25
CA GLU A 174 5.68 -28.20 -7.67
C GLU A 174 4.37 -27.95 -8.44
N VAL A 175 4.11 -26.70 -8.80
CA VAL A 175 2.92 -26.33 -9.60
C VAL A 175 2.96 -26.97 -10.99
N LYS A 176 4.14 -27.04 -11.62
CA LYS A 176 4.33 -27.68 -12.94
C LYS A 176 4.24 -29.22 -12.86
N ALA A 177 4.71 -29.81 -11.77
CA ALA A 177 4.73 -31.26 -11.59
C ALA A 177 3.36 -31.85 -11.23
N ASP A 178 2.46 -31.04 -10.65
CA ASP A 178 1.12 -31.49 -10.27
C ASP A 178 0.24 -31.81 -11.50
N LYS A 179 -0.15 -33.08 -11.62
CA LYS A 179 -0.98 -33.56 -12.74
C LYS A 179 -2.48 -33.26 -12.57
N THR A 180 -2.92 -32.90 -11.37
CA THR A 180 -4.33 -32.63 -11.06
C THR A 180 -4.70 -31.18 -11.37
N LEU A 181 -3.71 -30.29 -11.35
CA LEU A 181 -3.88 -28.87 -11.49
C LEU A 181 -4.12 -28.49 -12.95
N LYS A 182 -5.31 -27.94 -13.21
CA LYS A 182 -5.67 -27.40 -14.53
C LYS A 182 -5.24 -25.94 -14.64
N LEU A 183 -4.18 -25.70 -15.41
CA LEU A 183 -3.70 -24.35 -15.73
C LEU A 183 -4.53 -23.73 -16.85
N SER A 184 -4.87 -22.44 -16.70
CA SER A 184 -5.50 -21.66 -17.77
C SER A 184 -4.55 -21.46 -18.95
N ARG A 185 -5.09 -21.12 -20.14
CA ARG A 185 -4.26 -20.80 -21.31
C ARG A 185 -3.23 -19.69 -21.02
N MET A 186 -3.64 -18.69 -20.24
CA MET A 186 -2.79 -17.57 -19.84
C MET A 186 -1.63 -18.03 -18.95
N GLN A 187 -1.92 -18.89 -17.96
CA GLN A 187 -0.91 -19.48 -17.07
C GLN A 187 0.07 -20.39 -17.82
N LYS A 188 -0.43 -21.20 -18.76
CA LYS A 188 0.43 -22.04 -19.61
C LYS A 188 1.41 -21.18 -20.41
N ALA A 189 0.95 -20.09 -21.01
CA ALA A 189 1.84 -19.13 -21.68
C ALA A 189 2.81 -18.47 -20.69
N GLY A 190 2.34 -18.10 -19.51
CA GLY A 190 3.18 -17.53 -18.45
C GLY A 190 4.29 -18.45 -17.97
N PHE A 191 4.03 -19.77 -17.92
CA PHE A 191 5.07 -20.76 -17.62
C PHE A 191 6.02 -21.03 -18.79
N LEU A 192 5.49 -21.02 -20.02
CA LEU A 192 6.28 -21.29 -21.22
C LEU A 192 7.31 -20.19 -21.49
N TYR A 193 6.95 -18.92 -21.29
CA TYR A 193 7.80 -17.75 -21.53
C TYR A 193 8.26 -17.09 -20.22
N TYR A 194 8.33 -17.85 -19.13
CA TYR A 194 8.52 -17.31 -17.79
C TYR A 194 9.79 -16.46 -17.67
N GLU A 195 10.93 -16.99 -18.12
CA GLU A 195 12.23 -16.31 -18.02
C GLU A 195 12.26 -15.00 -18.82
N ASP A 196 11.77 -15.04 -20.06
CA ASP A 196 11.70 -13.86 -20.94
C ASP A 196 10.79 -12.78 -20.34
N LEU A 197 9.63 -13.17 -19.79
CA LEU A 197 8.66 -12.25 -19.18
C LEU A 197 9.12 -11.69 -17.82
N LEU A 198 9.99 -12.41 -17.11
CA LEU A 198 10.60 -11.95 -15.87
C LEU A 198 11.71 -10.93 -16.12
N SER A 199 12.39 -11.05 -17.27
CA SER A 199 13.42 -10.11 -17.69
C SER A 199 12.84 -8.70 -17.91
N ARG A 200 13.63 -7.67 -17.56
CA ARG A 200 13.20 -6.28 -17.76
C ARG A 200 13.29 -5.91 -19.23
N VAL A 201 12.18 -5.44 -19.80
CA VAL A 201 12.16 -4.85 -21.14
C VAL A 201 12.97 -3.55 -21.14
N SER A 202 13.95 -3.46 -22.04
CA SER A 202 14.76 -2.29 -22.29
C SER A 202 14.03 -1.26 -23.15
N LYS A 203 14.55 -0.02 -23.16
CA LYS A 203 14.00 1.03 -24.04
C LYS A 203 14.14 0.66 -25.52
N ALA A 204 15.24 0.03 -25.91
CA ALA A 204 15.47 -0.41 -27.29
C ALA A 204 14.43 -1.46 -27.73
N GLU A 205 14.11 -2.43 -26.87
CA GLU A 205 13.06 -3.42 -27.13
C GLU A 205 11.67 -2.76 -27.21
N ALA A 206 11.37 -1.81 -26.31
CA ALA A 206 10.12 -1.06 -26.36
C ALA A 206 9.97 -0.25 -27.66
N ASP A 207 11.06 0.37 -28.14
CA ASP A 207 11.09 1.10 -29.41
C ASP A 207 10.93 0.15 -30.61
N ALA A 208 11.55 -1.03 -30.57
CA ALA A 208 11.37 -2.07 -31.59
C ALA A 208 9.91 -2.56 -31.65
N VAL A 209 9.29 -2.84 -30.50
CA VAL A 209 7.86 -3.21 -30.43
C VAL A 209 6.97 -2.08 -30.95
N SER A 210 7.29 -0.82 -30.62
CA SER A 210 6.56 0.35 -31.11
C SER A 210 6.58 0.46 -32.63
N LEU A 211 7.71 0.13 -33.27
CA LEU A 211 7.81 0.08 -34.73
C LEU A 211 6.95 -1.02 -35.34
N ILE A 212 6.97 -2.23 -34.74
CA ILE A 212 6.14 -3.36 -35.17
C ILE A 212 4.65 -2.97 -35.14
N VAL A 213 4.20 -2.39 -34.01
CA VAL A 213 2.80 -1.97 -33.84
C VAL A 213 2.44 -0.85 -34.82
N LYS A 214 3.29 0.17 -34.98
CA LYS A 214 3.05 1.27 -35.93
C LYS A 214 2.89 0.77 -37.36
N ASN A 215 3.77 -0.13 -37.79
CA ASN A 215 3.74 -0.69 -39.13
C ASN A 215 2.47 -1.52 -39.34
N ALA A 216 2.11 -2.39 -38.38
CA ALA A 216 0.90 -3.19 -38.46
C ALA A 216 -0.38 -2.33 -38.51
N VAL A 217 -0.48 -1.29 -37.68
CA VAL A 217 -1.66 -0.41 -37.63
C VAL A 217 -1.80 0.40 -38.93
N ARG A 218 -0.70 0.93 -39.49
CA ARG A 218 -0.72 1.73 -40.72
C ARG A 218 -1.20 0.96 -41.94
N THR A 219 -1.04 -0.37 -41.96
CA THR A 219 -1.59 -1.23 -43.01
C THR A 219 -3.12 -1.15 -43.10
N PHE A 220 -3.80 -0.88 -41.98
CA PHE A 220 -5.26 -0.79 -41.92
C PHE A 220 -5.77 0.65 -41.84
N LEU A 221 -5.05 1.51 -41.13
CA LEU A 221 -5.41 2.92 -40.91
C LEU A 221 -4.16 3.80 -41.06
N PRO A 222 -3.86 4.31 -42.27
CA PRO A 222 -2.63 5.05 -42.55
C PRO A 222 -2.44 6.31 -41.69
N ASN A 223 -3.54 6.96 -41.31
CA ASN A 223 -3.53 8.20 -40.53
C ASN A 223 -3.62 7.97 -39.01
N ALA A 224 -3.51 6.73 -38.53
CA ALA A 224 -3.58 6.43 -37.10
C ALA A 224 -2.34 6.94 -36.35
N LEU A 225 -2.58 7.52 -35.17
CA LEU A 225 -1.53 7.92 -34.24
C LEU A 225 -1.28 6.80 -33.23
N VAL A 226 -0.03 6.36 -33.11
CA VAL A 226 0.40 5.34 -32.13
C VAL A 226 1.48 5.95 -31.24
N THR A 227 1.24 5.92 -29.92
CA THR A 227 2.12 6.53 -28.92
C THR A 227 2.39 5.54 -27.78
N ILE A 228 3.65 5.44 -27.34
CA ILE A 228 4.04 4.65 -26.17
C ILE A 228 3.44 5.29 -24.90
N THR A 229 2.88 4.47 -24.02
CA THR A 229 2.28 4.89 -22.75
C THR A 229 2.94 4.16 -21.56
N GLY A 230 2.31 4.16 -20.38
CA GLY A 230 2.77 3.40 -19.22
C GLY A 230 4.08 3.94 -18.63
N GLY A 231 4.90 3.03 -18.06
CA GLY A 231 6.17 3.36 -17.44
C GLY A 231 7.17 4.03 -18.37
N PHE A 232 7.29 3.55 -19.62
CA PHE A 232 8.21 4.09 -20.63
C PHE A 232 7.91 5.53 -21.08
N ARG A 233 6.72 6.06 -20.77
CA ARG A 233 6.36 7.47 -21.05
C ARG A 233 6.86 8.43 -19.97
N ARG A 234 7.07 7.96 -18.74
CA ARG A 234 7.54 8.77 -17.61
C ARG A 234 9.05 8.82 -17.59
#